data_AF-A0A971Z3V8-F1
#
_entry.id   AF-A0A971Z3V8-F1
#
_cell.length_a   1.000
_cell.length_b   1.000
_cell.length_c   1.000
_cell.angle_alpha   90.00
_cell.angle_beta   90.00
_cell.angle_gamma   90.00
#
_symmetry.space_group_name_H-M   'P 1'
#
loop_
_entity.id
_entity.type
_entity.pdbx_description
1 polymer ?
#
loop_
_entity_poly.entity_id
_entity_poly.type
_entity_poly.pdbx_seq_one_letter_code
_entity_poly.pdbx_strand_id
1 'polypeptide(L)' 'QQIAMIKAIAPTMLCNVIDRAIQIHGAKGVCQDTFLASAYAKARTLRLADGPDEVHLNAIAKMEMSEYL' A
#
# COMPACT_ATOMS: atom_id res chain seq x y z
N GLN A 1 2.62 17.66 2.69
CA GLN A 1 3.75 16.97 2.03
C GLN A 1 4.01 15.58 2.62
N GLN A 2 4.48 15.47 3.88
CA GLN A 2 4.78 14.18 4.51
C GLN A 2 3.61 13.18 4.49
N ILE A 3 2.37 13.67 4.64
CA ILE A 3 1.14 12.86 4.60
C ILE A 3 0.90 12.21 3.23
N ALA A 4 1.20 12.89 2.13
CA ALA A 4 1.04 12.32 0.78
C ALA A 4 2.12 11.27 0.49
N MET A 5 3.35 11.51 0.94
CA MET A 5 4.45 10.55 0.82
C MET A 5 4.18 9.26 1.58
N ILE A 6 3.70 9.36 2.84
CA ILE A 6 3.37 8.16 3.61
C ILE A 6 2.19 7.41 3.01
N LYS A 7 1.18 8.11 2.46
CA LYS A 7 0.04 7.48 1.78
C LYS A 7 0.46 6.70 0.53
N ALA A 8 1.48 7.15 -0.19
CA ALA A 8 2.01 6.42 -1.36
C ALA A 8 2.78 5.15 -0.98
N ILE A 9 3.51 5.15 0.15
CA ILE A 9 4.43 4.06 0.51
C ILE A 9 3.80 3.05 1.48
N ALA A 10 3.03 3.52 2.47
CA ALA A 10 2.54 2.68 3.56
C ALA A 10 1.63 1.53 3.09
N PRO A 11 0.68 1.70 2.14
CA PRO A 11 -0.15 0.60 1.67
C PRO A 11 0.65 -0.50 0.96
N THR A 12 1.67 -0.14 0.17
CA THR A 12 2.56 -1.11 -0.48
C THR A 12 3.37 -1.90 0.55
N MET A 13 3.92 -1.23 1.56
CA MET A 13 4.62 -1.88 2.66
C MET A 13 3.68 -2.84 3.42
N LEU A 14 2.45 -2.41 3.70
CA LEU A 14 1.44 -3.23 4.37
C LEU A 14 1.11 -4.50 3.57
N CYS A 15 0.89 -4.39 2.25
CA CYS A 15 0.71 -5.55 1.38
C CYS A 15 1.88 -6.54 1.50
N ASN A 16 3.12 -6.05 1.45
CA ASN A 16 4.31 -6.90 1.53
C ASN A 16 4.46 -7.64 2.86
N VAL A 17 4.09 -7.00 3.99
CA VAL A 17 4.12 -7.63 5.30
C VAL A 17 3.05 -8.72 5.41
N ILE A 18 1.82 -8.43 4.95
CA ILE A 18 0.73 -9.40 4.98
C ILE A 18 1.03 -10.57 4.06
N ASP A 19 1.57 -10.33 2.87
CA ASP A 19 1.95 -11.37 1.91
C ASP A 19 2.97 -12.36 2.51
N ARG A 20 4.00 -11.85 3.19
CA ARG A 20 4.95 -12.70 3.92
C ARG A 20 4.29 -13.50 5.03
N ALA A 21 3.32 -12.91 5.74
CA ALA A 21 2.55 -13.63 6.76
C ALA A 21 1.68 -14.74 6.14
N ILE A 22 1.03 -14.48 5.01
CA ILE A 22 0.28 -15.48 4.23
C ILE A 22 1.19 -16.63 3.84
N GLN A 23 2.37 -16.33 3.30
CA GLN A 23 3.33 -17.32 2.85
C GLN A 23 3.75 -18.29 3.97
N ILE A 24 3.97 -17.77 5.19
CA ILE A 24 4.31 -18.60 6.37
C ILE A 24 3.13 -19.48 6.80
N HIS A 25 1.89 -19.02 6.65
CA HIS A 25 0.69 -19.77 7.01
C HIS A 25 0.24 -20.78 5.93
N GLY A 26 0.82 -20.76 4.74
CA GLY A 26 0.43 -21.63 3.62
C GLY A 26 -1.05 -21.45 3.24
N ALA A 27 -1.74 -22.55 2.96
CA ALA A 27 -3.16 -22.53 2.58
C ALA A 27 -4.06 -21.84 3.62
N LYS A 28 -3.67 -21.90 4.91
CA LYS A 28 -4.39 -21.22 6.00
C LYS A 28 -4.30 -19.69 5.92
N GLY A 29 -3.28 -19.16 5.24
CA GLY A 29 -3.11 -17.72 5.02
C GLY A 29 -4.07 -17.14 3.98
N VAL A 30 -4.60 -17.98 3.08
CA VAL A 30 -5.51 -17.56 1.99
C VAL A 30 -6.97 -17.97 2.21
N CYS A 31 -7.27 -18.68 3.30
CA CYS A 31 -8.65 -19.02 3.69
C CYS A 31 -9.21 -18.04 4.72
N GLN A 32 -10.46 -18.28 5.14
CA GLN A 32 -11.21 -17.46 6.08
C GLN A 32 -10.94 -17.81 7.54
N ASP A 33 -10.08 -18.82 7.80
CA ASP A 33 -9.70 -19.21 9.16
C ASP A 33 -8.76 -18.21 9.84
N THR A 34 -8.15 -17.31 9.05
CA THR A 34 -7.34 -16.19 9.55
C THR A 34 -7.81 -14.88 8.95
N PHE A 35 -7.42 -13.77 9.57
CA PHE A 35 -7.76 -12.44 9.05
C PHE A 35 -6.92 -12.05 7.81
N LEU A 36 -5.88 -12.82 7.47
CA LEU A 36 -4.82 -12.43 6.52
C LEU A 36 -5.35 -12.14 5.12
N ALA A 37 -6.19 -13.02 4.55
CA ALA A 37 -6.79 -12.80 3.24
C ALA A 37 -7.62 -11.50 3.18
N SER A 38 -8.43 -11.25 4.22
CA SER A 38 -9.23 -10.03 4.32
C SER A 38 -8.37 -8.78 4.50
N ALA A 39 -7.28 -8.88 5.25
CA ALA A 39 -6.34 -7.80 5.47
C ALA A 39 -5.60 -7.43 4.18
N TYR A 40 -5.15 -8.43 3.42
CA TYR A 40 -4.49 -8.22 2.14
C TYR A 40 -5.39 -7.49 1.15
N ALA A 41 -6.66 -7.91 1.04
CA ALA A 41 -7.65 -7.25 0.21
C ALA A 41 -7.87 -5.78 0.63
N LYS A 42 -8.03 -5.52 1.93
CA LYS A 42 -8.16 -4.15 2.47
C LYS A 42 -6.92 -3.29 2.19
N ALA A 43 -5.73 -3.84 2.40
CA ALA A 43 -4.47 -3.16 2.10
C ALA A 43 -4.36 -2.79 0.61
N ARG A 44 -4.79 -3.69 -0.28
CA ARG A 44 -4.82 -3.42 -1.72
C ARG A 44 -5.79 -2.31 -2.08
N THR A 45 -6.94 -2.23 -1.42
CA THR A 45 -7.91 -1.14 -1.63
C THR A 45 -7.36 0.23 -1.21
N LEU A 46 -6.52 0.29 -0.17
CA LEU A 46 -5.91 1.56 0.28
C LEU A 46 -4.98 2.20 -0.75
N ARG A 47 -4.45 1.42 -1.70
CA ARG A 47 -3.66 1.90 -2.86
C ARG A 47 -4.50 2.55 -3.96
N LEU A 48 -5.83 2.55 -3.80
CA LEU A 48 -6.80 3.16 -4.72
C LEU A 48 -7.57 4.29 -4.02
N ALA A 49 -7.76 4.17 -2.70
CA ALA A 49 -8.51 5.11 -1.90
C ALA A 49 -7.81 6.49 -1.83
N ASP A 50 -8.60 7.56 -2.00
CA ASP A 50 -8.15 8.97 -1.99
C ASP A 50 -7.17 9.34 -3.12
N GLY A 51 -7.14 8.53 -4.17
CA GLY A 51 -6.22 8.65 -5.30
C GLY A 51 -5.38 7.38 -5.45
N PRO A 52 -5.27 6.82 -6.67
CA PRO A 52 -4.29 5.77 -6.93
C PRO A 52 -2.87 6.24 -6.57
N ASP A 53 -1.99 5.30 -6.22
CA ASP A 53 -0.59 5.58 -5.87
C ASP A 53 0.09 6.53 -6.89
N GLU A 54 -0.21 6.39 -8.18
CA GLU A 54 0.32 7.20 -9.27
C GLU A 54 -0.03 8.69 -9.15
N VAL A 55 -1.23 9.01 -8.64
CA VAL A 55 -1.66 10.39 -8.42
C VAL A 55 -0.82 11.01 -7.31
N HIS A 56 -0.59 10.27 -6.22
CA HIS A 56 0.25 10.73 -5.12
C HIS A 56 1.72 10.87 -5.54
N LEU A 57 2.26 9.91 -6.30
CA LEU A 57 3.63 9.97 -6.83
C LEU A 57 3.83 11.13 -7.80
N ASN A 58 2.87 11.39 -8.70
CA ASN A 58 2.94 12.52 -9.62
C ASN A 58 2.92 13.86 -8.87
N ALA A 59 2.07 13.99 -7.85
CA ALA A 59 2.06 15.18 -6.99
C ALA A 59 3.42 15.39 -6.31
N ILE A 60 4.04 14.33 -5.78
CA ILE A 60 5.39 14.38 -5.19
C ILE A 60 6.42 14.80 -6.24
N ALA A 61 6.41 14.18 -7.42
CA ALA A 61 7.36 14.49 -8.49
C ALA A 61 7.30 15.96 -8.94
N LYS A 62 6.10 16.52 -9.09
CA LYS A 62 5.93 17.95 -9.41
C LYS A 62 6.49 18.87 -8.34
N MET A 63 6.29 18.53 -7.07
CA MET A 63 6.85 19.30 -5.95
C MET A 63 8.38 19.22 -5.93
N GLU A 64 8.95 18.03 -6.07
CA GLU A 64 10.41 17.85 -6.14
C GLU A 64 11.00 18.63 -7.30
N MET A 65 10.40 18.59 -8.51
CA MET A 65 10.89 19.34 -9.66
C MET A 65 10.82 20.87 -9.47
N SER A 66 9.82 21.39 -8.73
CA SER A 66 9.71 22.82 -8.48
C SER A 66 10.81 23.40 -7.57
N GLU A 67 11.49 22.55 -6.80
CA GLU A 67 12.63 23.00 -5.97
C GLU A 67 13.91 23.20 -6.81
N TYR A 68 13.97 22.63 -8.03
CA TYR A 68 15.13 22.70 -8.93
C TYR A 68 14.95 23.66 -10.11
N LEU A 69 13.75 24.21 -10.33
CA LEU A 69 13.41 25.14 -11.41
C LEU A 69 13.16 26.54 -10.86
#